data_AF-A0A956ZG33-F1
#
_entry.id   AF-A0A956ZG33-F1
#
_cell.length_a   1.000
_cell.length_b   1.000
_cell.length_c   1.000
_cell.angle_alpha   90.00
_cell.angle_beta   90.00
_cell.angle_gamma   90.00
#
_symmetry.space_group_name_H-M   'P 1'
#
loop_
_entity.id
_entity.type
_entity.pdbx_description
1 polymer ?
#
loop_
_entity_poly.entity_id
_entity_poly.type
_entity_poly.pdbx_seq_one_letter_code
_entity_poly.pdbx_strand_id
1 'polypeptide(L)'
;MSPEKYFDLLRLSFLLPPGHLRKLKARDFLNMLRQNLPQALPYSWLEIFYETRLEVEEEIERTFIETWDTVILSTGYPGFYWGSQAPFCDGMVRFTGGWPQHSYNALSPDLLELQFDQSQIAREEPSLLPEIVCGFTAIARNLEAFYAAGYVLRNYLLENGAITFVIDVSETLPSYSDWWDGIPKTPWLTWFGADYKSLLNDSLSGCELVTESTEDGCLLRLGEFPVYNANAKKIYPRFPKEKHSSLALTHKLADMRSLSN
;
A
#
# COMPACT_ATOMS: atom_id res chain seq x y z
N MET A 1 29.92 6.09 17.95
CA MET A 1 28.83 5.91 16.97
C MET A 1 28.26 4.52 17.20
N SER A 2 27.00 4.42 17.58
CA SER A 2 26.29 3.13 17.51
C SER A 2 26.28 2.71 16.04
N PRO A 3 26.54 1.45 15.68
CA PRO A 3 26.31 1.00 14.31
C PRO A 3 24.85 1.31 13.95
N GLU A 4 24.64 2.04 12.86
CA GLU A 4 23.31 2.23 12.28
C GLU A 4 22.73 0.85 11.99
N LYS A 5 21.63 0.51 12.68
CA LYS A 5 21.00 -0.78 12.54
C LYS A 5 20.02 -0.69 11.39
N TYR A 6 20.50 -1.04 10.20
CA TYR A 6 19.64 -1.27 9.05
C TYR A 6 18.65 -2.41 9.34
N PHE A 7 17.44 -2.29 8.82
CA PHE A 7 16.42 -3.33 8.92
C PHE A 7 15.74 -3.55 7.57
N ASP A 8 15.06 -4.69 7.46
CA ASP A 8 14.25 -5.02 6.30
C ASP A 8 12.83 -4.53 6.50
N LEU A 9 12.33 -3.81 5.52
CA LEU A 9 11.03 -3.20 5.52
C LEU A 9 10.02 -4.09 4.80
N LEU A 10 8.93 -4.47 5.46
CA LEU A 10 7.74 -4.97 4.78
C LEU A 10 6.82 -3.78 4.49
N ARG A 11 6.54 -3.52 3.21
CA ARG A 11 5.65 -2.45 2.76
C ARG A 11 4.41 -3.06 2.10
N LEU A 12 3.24 -2.71 2.62
CA LEU A 12 1.95 -3.03 2.01
C LEU A 12 1.42 -1.79 1.31
N SER A 13 1.25 -1.85 -0.01
CA SER A 13 0.73 -0.75 -0.82
C SER A 13 -0.62 -1.14 -1.42
N PHE A 14 -1.63 -0.29 -1.28
CA PHE A 14 -2.99 -0.49 -1.79
C PHE A 14 -3.31 0.63 -2.79
N LEU A 15 -3.52 0.25 -4.05
CA LEU A 15 -3.89 1.17 -5.12
C LEU A 15 -5.40 1.19 -5.30
N LEU A 16 -5.96 2.39 -5.20
CA LEU A 16 -7.40 2.63 -5.17
C LEU A 16 -7.81 3.53 -6.35
N PRO A 17 -9.07 3.42 -6.80
CA PRO A 17 -9.59 4.31 -7.84
C PRO A 17 -9.40 5.79 -7.48
N PRO A 18 -9.14 6.66 -8.46
CA PRO A 18 -8.99 8.09 -8.22
C PRO A 18 -10.13 8.73 -7.40
N GLY A 19 -9.78 9.37 -6.27
CA GLY A 19 -10.73 10.04 -5.37
C GLY A 19 -11.55 9.11 -4.48
N HIS A 20 -11.25 7.81 -4.44
CA HIS A 20 -11.87 6.86 -3.53
C HIS A 20 -11.60 7.21 -2.05
N LEU A 21 -10.35 7.51 -1.68
CA LEU A 21 -9.98 7.90 -0.31
C LEU A 21 -10.66 9.20 0.12
N ARG A 22 -10.94 10.12 -0.81
CA ARG A 22 -11.64 11.37 -0.49
C ARG A 22 -13.11 11.17 -0.10
N LYS A 23 -13.70 10.03 -0.48
CA LYS A 23 -15.07 9.65 -0.10
C LYS A 23 -15.12 8.90 1.23
N LEU A 24 -13.98 8.33 1.64
CA LEU A 24 -13.87 7.60 2.89
C LEU A 24 -13.73 8.56 4.07
N LYS A 25 -14.57 8.39 5.09
CA LYS A 25 -14.45 9.17 6.33
C LYS A 25 -13.27 8.64 7.13
N ALA A 26 -12.48 9.54 7.72
CA ALA A 26 -11.34 9.18 8.56
C ALA A 26 -11.69 8.16 9.66
N ARG A 27 -12.87 8.30 10.28
CA ARG A 27 -13.33 7.36 11.32
C ARG A 27 -13.58 5.95 10.79
N ASP A 28 -14.12 5.84 9.58
CA ASP A 28 -14.38 4.55 8.95
C ASP A 28 -13.06 3.86 8.58
N PHE A 29 -12.09 4.65 8.09
CA PHE A 29 -10.72 4.19 7.88
C PHE A 29 -10.06 3.67 9.19
N LEU A 30 -10.14 4.43 10.29
CA LEU A 30 -9.59 4.00 11.58
C LEU A 30 -10.29 2.75 12.14
N ASN A 31 -11.60 2.64 11.97
CA ASN A 31 -12.36 1.44 12.35
C ASN A 31 -11.91 0.23 11.54
N MET A 32 -11.70 0.40 10.23
CA MET A 32 -11.15 -0.65 9.38
C MET A 32 -9.77 -1.09 9.87
N LEU A 33 -8.87 -0.15 10.19
CA LEU A 33 -7.55 -0.52 10.75
C LEU A 33 -7.67 -1.24 12.08
N ARG A 34 -8.49 -0.76 13.04
CA ARG A 34 -8.73 -1.46 14.32
C ARG A 34 -9.15 -2.91 14.16
N GLN A 35 -10.01 -3.18 13.19
CA GLN A 35 -10.56 -4.51 12.98
C GLN A 35 -9.57 -5.47 12.31
N ASN A 36 -8.72 -4.94 11.43
CA ASN A 36 -7.93 -5.77 10.52
C ASN A 36 -6.42 -5.76 10.82
N LEU A 37 -5.88 -4.64 11.28
CA LEU A 37 -4.46 -4.43 11.64
C LEU A 37 -4.34 -3.31 12.70
N PRO A 38 -4.73 -3.57 13.97
CA PRO A 38 -4.80 -2.54 15.00
C PRO A 38 -3.45 -1.88 15.31
N GLN A 39 -2.33 -2.58 15.08
CA GLN A 39 -1.00 -2.04 15.31
C GLN A 39 -0.61 -0.97 14.25
N ALA A 40 -1.33 -0.90 13.13
CA ALA A 40 -1.18 0.12 12.09
C ALA A 40 -1.83 1.47 12.44
N LEU A 41 -2.50 1.55 13.59
CA LEU A 41 -3.20 2.77 13.99
C LEU A 41 -2.21 3.89 14.30
N PRO A 42 -2.62 5.15 14.05
CA PRO A 42 -1.87 6.32 14.49
C PRO A 42 -1.55 6.25 15.99
N TYR A 43 -0.27 6.44 16.33
CA TYR A 43 0.22 6.31 17.70
C TYR A 43 0.97 7.54 18.22
N SER A 44 1.95 8.07 17.47
CA SER A 44 2.93 9.03 18.03
C SER A 44 3.14 10.31 17.23
N TRP A 45 2.96 10.31 15.91
CA TRP A 45 3.23 11.50 15.11
C TRP A 45 2.41 11.54 13.82
N LEU A 46 2.28 12.75 13.25
CA LEU A 46 1.63 13.02 11.97
C LEU A 46 2.48 14.00 11.15
N GLU A 47 2.50 13.83 9.84
CA GLU A 47 3.26 14.71 8.95
C GLU A 47 2.52 14.89 7.63
N ILE A 48 1.97 16.09 7.39
CA ILE A 48 1.44 16.45 6.07
C ILE A 48 2.63 16.60 5.11
N PHE A 49 2.48 16.14 3.87
CA PHE A 49 3.54 16.26 2.87
C PHE A 49 4.05 17.70 2.78
N TYR A 50 5.38 17.86 2.87
CA TYR A 50 6.10 19.15 2.84
C TYR A 50 5.93 20.03 4.07
N GLU A 51 5.31 19.51 5.13
CA GLU A 51 5.17 20.22 6.38
C GLU A 51 6.05 19.64 7.48
N THR A 52 6.09 20.33 8.62
CA THR A 52 6.83 19.86 9.78
C THR A 52 6.05 18.75 10.46
N ARG A 53 6.75 17.68 10.85
CA ARG A 53 6.20 16.62 11.69
C ARG A 53 5.64 17.19 13.00
N LEU A 54 4.45 16.72 13.35
CA LEU A 54 3.78 16.97 14.61
C LEU A 54 3.89 15.72 15.48
N GLU A 55 4.60 15.80 16.60
CA GLU A 55 4.55 14.78 17.64
C GLU A 55 3.22 14.93 18.40
N VAL A 56 2.52 13.82 18.62
CA VAL A 56 1.17 13.80 19.18
C VAL A 56 1.08 12.64 20.19
N GLU A 57 1.22 12.98 21.47
CA GLU A 57 1.15 12.00 22.56
C GLU A 57 -0.28 11.80 23.09
N GLU A 58 -1.10 12.86 23.07
CA GLU A 58 -2.50 12.84 23.48
C GLU A 58 -3.41 13.16 22.30
N GLU A 59 -4.57 12.51 22.26
CA GLU A 59 -5.62 12.79 21.26
C GLU A 59 -5.24 12.52 19.81
N ILE A 60 -4.27 11.61 19.57
CA ILE A 60 -3.78 11.25 18.23
C ILE A 60 -4.90 10.93 17.23
N GLU A 61 -5.96 10.25 17.67
CA GLU A 61 -7.11 9.95 16.82
C GLU A 61 -7.85 11.21 16.36
N ARG A 62 -8.06 12.19 17.25
CA ARG A 62 -8.69 13.46 16.89
C ARG A 62 -7.80 14.21 15.89
N THR A 63 -6.50 14.31 16.18
CA THR A 63 -5.55 15.00 15.32
C THR A 63 -5.44 14.32 13.95
N PHE A 64 -5.50 12.99 13.88
CA PHE A 64 -5.53 12.24 12.62
C PHE A 64 -6.78 12.59 11.80
N ILE A 65 -7.96 12.61 12.43
CA ILE A 65 -9.22 12.95 11.76
C ILE A 65 -9.17 14.39 11.23
N GLU A 66 -8.73 15.34 12.05
CA GLU A 66 -8.58 16.74 11.65
C GLU A 66 -7.59 16.91 10.49
N THR A 67 -6.48 16.17 10.51
CA THR A 67 -5.48 16.15 9.44
C THR A 67 -6.07 15.58 8.16
N TRP A 68 -6.77 14.44 8.24
CA TRP A 68 -7.44 13.82 7.10
C TRP A 68 -8.43 14.77 6.44
N ASP A 69 -9.31 15.40 7.22
CA ASP A 69 -10.29 16.35 6.72
C ASP A 69 -9.61 17.60 6.12
N THR A 70 -8.56 18.11 6.75
CA THR A 70 -7.77 19.24 6.25
C THR A 70 -7.14 18.94 4.90
N VAL A 71 -6.47 17.78 4.76
CA VAL A 71 -5.79 17.39 3.53
C VAL A 71 -6.80 17.15 2.40
N ILE A 72 -7.95 16.51 2.69
CA ILE A 72 -9.01 16.31 1.69
C ILE A 72 -9.59 17.64 1.20
N LEU A 73 -9.79 18.61 2.11
CA LEU A 73 -10.34 19.91 1.75
C LEU A 73 -9.31 20.83 1.07
N SER A 74 -8.03 20.60 1.31
CA SER A 74 -6.95 21.35 0.68
C SER A 74 -6.74 20.94 -0.79
N THR A 75 -6.46 21.91 -1.65
CA THR A 75 -6.02 21.66 -3.04
C THR A 75 -4.49 21.56 -3.16
N GLY A 76 -3.75 21.71 -2.05
CA GLY A 76 -2.29 21.87 -2.05
C GLY A 76 -1.49 20.66 -1.55
N TYR A 77 -2.12 19.76 -0.78
CA TYR A 77 -1.41 18.64 -0.18
C TYR A 77 -1.73 17.31 -0.88
N PRO A 78 -0.71 16.53 -1.28
CA PRO A 78 -0.90 15.25 -1.93
C PRO A 78 -1.25 14.12 -0.97
N GLY A 79 -1.11 14.31 0.35
CA GLY A 79 -1.22 13.24 1.32
C GLY A 79 -0.63 13.61 2.68
N PHE A 80 -0.52 12.61 3.55
CA PHE A 80 0.18 12.72 4.83
C PHE A 80 0.62 11.34 5.34
N TYR A 81 1.51 11.36 6.33
CA TYR A 81 2.09 10.21 7.02
C TYR A 81 1.65 10.18 8.49
N TRP A 82 1.69 8.99 9.10
CA TRP A 82 1.52 8.83 10.55
C TRP A 82 2.46 7.77 11.12
N GLY A 83 2.89 7.96 12.36
CA GLY A 83 3.63 6.97 13.14
C GLY A 83 2.71 5.93 13.75
N SER A 84 3.14 4.68 13.76
CA SER A 84 2.40 3.54 14.32
C SER A 84 3.18 2.83 15.43
N GLN A 85 2.55 1.88 16.11
CA GLN A 85 3.21 1.11 17.16
C GLN A 85 3.99 -0.08 16.59
N ALA A 86 5.22 -0.30 17.08
CA ALA A 86 6.03 -1.45 16.70
C ALA A 86 5.24 -2.77 16.83
N PRO A 87 5.39 -3.72 15.88
CA PRO A 87 6.36 -3.73 14.78
C PRO A 87 5.97 -2.90 13.55
N PHE A 88 4.83 -2.21 13.57
CA PHE A 88 4.51 -1.22 12.54
C PHE A 88 5.32 0.05 12.79
N CYS A 89 5.84 0.63 11.71
CA CYS A 89 6.65 1.83 11.78
C CYS A 89 5.79 3.05 11.47
N ASP A 90 5.22 3.08 10.26
CA ASP A 90 4.41 4.18 9.79
C ASP A 90 3.36 3.73 8.77
N GLY A 91 2.47 4.66 8.46
CA GLY A 91 1.58 4.57 7.31
C GLY A 91 1.51 5.90 6.56
N MET A 92 1.00 5.83 5.35
CA MET A 92 0.85 6.99 4.47
C MET A 92 -0.41 6.86 3.65
N VAL A 93 -1.12 7.97 3.48
CA VAL A 93 -2.13 8.13 2.44
C VAL A 93 -1.71 9.19 1.45
N ARG A 94 -1.98 8.92 0.18
CA ARG A 94 -1.78 9.85 -0.94
C ARG A 94 -3.05 9.92 -1.76
N PHE A 95 -3.55 11.13 -1.94
CA PHE A 95 -4.77 11.45 -2.67
C PHE A 95 -4.46 11.85 -4.12
N THR A 96 -5.31 11.44 -5.05
CA THR A 96 -5.26 11.90 -6.44
C THR A 96 -5.37 13.41 -6.51
N GLY A 97 -4.60 14.00 -7.42
CA GLY A 97 -4.70 15.41 -7.79
C GLY A 97 -4.08 16.42 -6.80
N GLY A 98 -3.47 15.96 -5.70
CA GLY A 98 -2.89 16.88 -4.71
C GLY A 98 -1.46 17.35 -4.99
N TRP A 99 -0.90 17.10 -6.19
CA TRP A 99 0.43 17.60 -6.59
C TRP A 99 0.30 18.93 -7.34
N PRO A 100 0.80 20.05 -6.78
CA PRO A 100 0.51 21.38 -7.34
C PRO A 100 1.18 21.71 -8.69
N GLN A 101 2.16 20.93 -9.18
CA GLN A 101 3.03 21.38 -10.29
C GLN A 101 3.48 20.34 -11.33
N HIS A 102 2.96 19.12 -11.35
CA HIS A 102 3.32 18.16 -12.41
C HIS A 102 2.09 17.67 -13.18
N SER A 103 2.07 18.05 -14.46
CA SER A 103 1.13 17.67 -15.53
C SER A 103 1.13 16.16 -15.87
N TYR A 104 1.55 15.29 -14.96
CA TYR A 104 1.51 13.86 -15.14
C TYR A 104 0.35 13.28 -14.33
N ASN A 105 -0.79 13.24 -15.02
CA ASN A 105 -1.99 12.44 -14.77
C ASN A 105 -2.91 12.89 -13.63
N ALA A 106 -4.00 13.56 -14.01
CA ALA A 106 -5.27 13.63 -13.27
C ALA A 106 -5.92 12.26 -12.99
N LEU A 107 -5.15 11.18 -13.17
CA LEU A 107 -5.53 9.78 -13.22
C LEU A 107 -4.62 8.92 -12.34
N SER A 108 -3.70 9.52 -11.57
CA SER A 108 -2.92 8.77 -10.58
C SER A 108 -3.86 8.14 -9.54
N PRO A 109 -3.67 6.87 -9.18
CA PRO A 109 -4.51 6.23 -8.18
C PRO A 109 -4.28 6.88 -6.82
N ASP A 110 -5.33 6.83 -6.00
CA ASP A 110 -5.19 6.98 -4.56
C ASP A 110 -4.31 5.83 -4.04
N LEU A 111 -3.51 6.10 -3.00
CA LEU A 111 -2.56 5.13 -2.46
C LEU A 111 -2.61 5.15 -0.93
N LEU A 112 -2.76 3.97 -0.34
CA LEU A 112 -2.49 3.70 1.06
C LEU A 112 -1.22 2.86 1.16
N GLU A 113 -0.29 3.22 2.04
CA GLU A 113 0.85 2.39 2.40
C GLU A 113 0.89 2.15 3.90
N LEU A 114 1.19 0.92 4.29
CA LEU A 114 1.46 0.50 5.67
C LEU A 114 2.83 -0.18 5.72
N GLN A 115 3.62 0.16 6.72
CA GLN A 115 5.04 -0.17 6.75
C GLN A 115 5.46 -0.81 8.09
N PHE A 116 6.29 -1.86 8.01
CA PHE A 116 6.61 -2.73 9.14
C PHE A 116 8.10 -3.08 9.18
N ASP A 117 8.65 -3.24 10.39
CA ASP A 117 9.96 -3.87 10.57
C ASP A 117 9.83 -5.39 10.38
N GLN A 118 10.13 -5.86 9.16
CA GLN A 118 10.12 -7.28 8.83
C GLN A 118 11.14 -8.06 9.66
N SER A 119 12.27 -7.45 9.99
CA SER A 119 13.31 -8.09 10.79
C SER A 119 12.86 -8.30 12.24
N GLN A 120 12.01 -7.43 12.78
CA GLN A 120 11.36 -7.62 14.06
C GLN A 120 10.31 -8.75 13.99
N ILE A 121 9.41 -8.71 12.99
CA ILE A 121 8.40 -9.76 12.80
C ILE A 121 9.05 -11.15 12.67
N ALA A 122 10.12 -11.27 11.88
CA ALA A 122 10.79 -12.55 11.64
C ALA A 122 11.49 -13.13 12.90
N ARG A 123 11.95 -12.27 13.81
CA ARG A 123 12.73 -12.70 14.99
C ARG A 123 11.87 -12.87 16.24
N GLU A 124 10.91 -11.98 16.43
CA GLU A 124 10.26 -11.77 17.72
C GLU A 124 8.79 -12.17 17.66
N GLU A 125 8.12 -11.94 16.53
CA GLU A 125 6.66 -12.09 16.42
C GLU A 125 6.21 -12.79 15.11
N PRO A 126 6.73 -14.00 14.79
CA PRO A 126 6.40 -14.69 13.54
C PRO A 126 4.91 -15.06 13.44
N SER A 127 4.20 -15.14 14.57
CA SER A 127 2.75 -15.34 14.63
C SER A 127 1.94 -14.18 14.04
N LEU A 128 2.51 -12.99 13.88
CA LEU A 128 1.85 -11.86 13.24
C LEU A 128 1.74 -12.03 11.72
N LEU A 129 2.55 -12.88 11.08
CA LEU A 129 2.52 -13.02 9.61
C LEU A 129 1.14 -13.44 9.07
N PRO A 130 0.46 -14.46 9.63
CA PRO A 130 -0.92 -14.75 9.27
C PRO A 130 -1.87 -13.55 9.47
N GLU A 131 -1.74 -12.80 10.56
CA GLU A 131 -2.56 -11.62 10.83
C GLU A 131 -2.33 -10.53 9.79
N ILE A 132 -1.08 -10.30 9.39
CA ILE A 132 -0.70 -9.37 8.33
C ILE A 132 -1.30 -9.78 6.99
N VAL A 133 -1.25 -11.06 6.65
CA VAL A 133 -1.83 -11.57 5.39
C VAL A 133 -3.35 -11.42 5.39
N CYS A 134 -4.01 -11.79 6.49
CA CYS A 134 -5.46 -11.63 6.63
C CYS A 134 -5.88 -10.16 6.58
N GLY A 135 -5.17 -9.29 7.32
CA GLY A 135 -5.43 -7.87 7.37
C GLY A 135 -5.16 -7.18 6.04
N PHE A 136 -4.09 -7.57 5.32
CA PHE A 136 -3.83 -7.13 3.95
C PHE A 136 -5.02 -7.41 3.03
N THR A 137 -5.51 -8.65 3.01
CA THR A 137 -6.65 -9.02 2.15
C THR A 137 -7.93 -8.30 2.56
N ALA A 138 -8.20 -8.21 3.87
CA ALA A 138 -9.40 -7.56 4.37
C ALA A 138 -9.41 -6.05 4.09
N ILE A 139 -8.27 -5.36 4.25
CA ILE A 139 -8.12 -3.94 3.89
C ILE A 139 -8.27 -3.76 2.38
N ALA A 140 -7.66 -4.62 1.57
CA ALA A 140 -7.79 -4.55 0.11
C ALA A 140 -9.24 -4.68 -0.34
N ARG A 141 -10.03 -5.56 0.29
CA ARG A 141 -11.47 -5.69 0.05
C ARG A 141 -12.27 -4.48 0.53
N ASN A 142 -12.06 -4.06 1.77
CA ASN A 142 -12.83 -2.97 2.38
C ASN A 142 -12.62 -1.63 1.66
N LEU A 143 -11.45 -1.44 1.05
CA LEU A 143 -11.15 -0.26 0.24
C LEU A 143 -11.46 -0.45 -1.25
N GLU A 144 -11.99 -1.61 -1.65
CA GLU A 144 -12.22 -1.96 -3.06
C GLU A 144 -10.96 -1.73 -3.92
N ALA A 145 -9.80 -2.13 -3.39
CA ALA A 145 -8.52 -1.94 -4.04
C ALA A 145 -8.49 -2.73 -5.36
N PHE A 146 -8.24 -2.02 -6.46
CA PHE A 146 -8.06 -2.68 -7.75
C PHE A 146 -6.75 -3.49 -7.78
N TYR A 147 -5.77 -3.08 -6.97
CA TYR A 147 -4.51 -3.78 -6.79
C TYR A 147 -3.92 -3.50 -5.41
N ALA A 148 -3.33 -4.51 -4.78
CA ALA A 148 -2.47 -4.29 -3.62
C ALA A 148 -1.24 -5.21 -3.67
N ALA A 149 -0.16 -4.79 -3.03
CA ALA A 149 1.11 -5.50 -3.04
C ALA A 149 1.85 -5.42 -1.70
N GLY A 150 2.48 -6.52 -1.29
CA GLY A 150 3.37 -6.59 -0.15
C GLY A 150 4.82 -6.82 -0.58
N TYR A 151 5.70 -5.84 -0.40
CA TYR A 151 7.11 -5.91 -0.76
C TYR A 151 8.01 -6.04 0.46
N VAL A 152 9.10 -6.79 0.32
CA VAL A 152 10.21 -6.77 1.30
C VAL A 152 11.36 -5.99 0.69
N LEU A 153 11.71 -4.87 1.30
CA LEU A 153 12.75 -3.95 0.85
C LEU A 153 13.88 -3.90 1.88
N ARG A 154 15.12 -4.14 1.45
CA ARG A 154 16.26 -4.22 2.35
C ARG A 154 16.90 -2.87 2.67
N ASN A 155 17.60 -2.84 3.79
CA ASN A 155 18.50 -1.78 4.23
C ASN A 155 17.84 -0.41 4.46
N TYR A 156 16.72 -0.36 5.17
CA TYR A 156 16.10 0.89 5.60
C TYR A 156 16.58 1.28 7.01
N LEU A 157 16.42 2.57 7.35
CA LEU A 157 16.68 3.09 8.69
C LEU A 157 15.38 3.53 9.36
N LEU A 158 15.33 3.40 10.68
CA LEU A 158 14.26 3.95 11.50
C LEU A 158 14.84 5.12 12.29
N GLU A 159 14.56 6.34 11.86
CA GLU A 159 15.06 7.56 12.48
C GLU A 159 13.90 8.33 13.11
N ASN A 160 13.95 8.57 14.41
CA ASN A 160 12.87 9.24 15.15
C ASN A 160 11.48 8.62 14.89
N GLY A 161 11.42 7.28 14.79
CA GLY A 161 10.18 6.56 14.49
C GLY A 161 9.66 6.72 13.06
N ALA A 162 10.44 7.29 12.15
CA ALA A 162 10.16 7.39 10.71
C ALA A 162 11.00 6.42 9.91
N ILE A 163 10.46 5.91 8.81
CA ILE A 163 11.26 5.15 7.86
C ILE A 163 12.06 6.11 6.98
N THR A 164 13.39 5.95 7.00
CA THR A 164 14.32 6.71 6.16
C THR A 164 14.90 5.82 5.07
N PHE A 165 14.83 6.31 3.83
CA PHE A 165 15.52 5.75 2.67
C PHE A 165 16.96 6.26 2.62
N VAL A 166 17.93 5.34 2.51
CA VAL A 166 19.35 5.66 2.38
C VAL A 166 19.79 5.47 0.94
N ILE A 167 20.22 6.57 0.32
CA ILE A 167 20.68 6.62 -1.07
C ILE A 167 21.79 5.57 -1.29
N ASP A 168 21.70 4.84 -2.40
CA ASP A 168 22.62 3.78 -2.82
C ASP A 168 22.70 2.53 -1.90
N VAL A 169 21.95 2.50 -0.80
CA VAL A 169 21.97 1.39 0.17
C VAL A 169 20.61 0.69 0.26
N SER A 170 19.54 1.46 0.41
CA SER A 170 18.18 0.94 0.53
C SER A 170 17.67 0.40 -0.81
N GLU A 171 17.01 -0.75 -0.78
CA GLU A 171 16.34 -1.26 -1.97
C GLU A 171 15.14 -0.41 -2.35
N THR A 172 14.99 -0.15 -3.64
CA THR A 172 13.83 0.53 -4.20
C THR A 172 12.82 -0.45 -4.76
N LEU A 173 11.58 0.01 -4.90
CA LEU A 173 10.57 -0.72 -5.66
C LEU A 173 11.02 -0.92 -7.11
N PRO A 174 10.55 -1.98 -7.79
CA PRO A 174 10.85 -2.20 -9.20
C PRO A 174 10.52 -0.98 -10.06
N SER A 175 11.42 -0.65 -10.99
CA SER A 175 11.24 0.50 -11.88
C SER A 175 9.93 0.39 -12.69
N TYR A 176 9.36 1.52 -13.08
CA TYR A 176 8.14 1.58 -13.91
C TYR A 176 8.24 0.74 -15.20
N SER A 177 9.45 0.50 -15.72
CA SER A 177 9.65 -0.32 -16.91
C SER A 177 9.29 -1.79 -16.71
N ASP A 178 9.31 -2.28 -15.47
CA ASP A 178 8.93 -3.64 -15.09
C ASP A 178 7.42 -3.81 -14.85
N TRP A 179 6.65 -2.72 -14.88
CA TRP A 179 5.22 -2.77 -14.59
C TRP A 179 4.44 -3.40 -15.75
N TRP A 180 3.48 -4.26 -15.42
CA TRP A 180 2.48 -4.73 -16.39
C TRP A 180 1.22 -3.92 -16.18
N ASP A 181 0.85 -3.12 -17.19
CA ASP A 181 -0.38 -2.35 -17.19
C ASP A 181 -0.64 -1.54 -15.90
N GLY A 182 0.36 -0.76 -15.47
CA GLY A 182 0.26 0.05 -14.26
C GLY A 182 0.47 -0.71 -12.94
N ILE A 183 0.68 -2.03 -13.00
CA ILE A 183 0.92 -2.88 -11.83
C ILE A 183 2.41 -3.20 -11.68
N PRO A 184 3.05 -2.82 -10.57
CA PRO A 184 4.41 -3.27 -10.25
C PRO A 184 4.43 -4.80 -10.04
N LYS A 185 5.35 -5.48 -10.72
CA LYS A 185 5.45 -6.95 -10.65
C LYS A 185 6.20 -7.41 -9.41
N THR A 186 6.07 -8.71 -9.12
CA THR A 186 6.91 -9.48 -8.20
C THR A 186 6.88 -9.09 -6.70
N PRO A 187 5.75 -8.68 -6.09
CA PRO A 187 5.65 -8.62 -4.63
C PRO A 187 5.51 -10.01 -3.99
N TRP A 188 5.74 -10.10 -2.68
CA TRP A 188 5.48 -11.31 -1.89
C TRP A 188 3.98 -11.62 -1.77
N LEU A 189 3.18 -10.59 -1.49
CA LEU A 189 1.71 -10.65 -1.49
C LEU A 189 1.17 -9.84 -2.65
N THR A 190 0.16 -10.35 -3.34
CA THR A 190 -0.57 -9.60 -4.36
C THR A 190 -2.05 -9.79 -4.22
N TRP A 191 -2.79 -8.69 -4.15
CA TRP A 191 -4.22 -8.69 -4.37
C TRP A 191 -4.52 -8.15 -5.76
N PHE A 192 -5.24 -8.94 -6.57
CA PHE A 192 -5.84 -8.44 -7.79
C PHE A 192 -7.33 -8.25 -7.53
N GLY A 193 -7.81 -7.02 -7.60
CA GLY A 193 -9.25 -6.74 -7.56
C GLY A 193 -9.97 -7.38 -8.75
N ALA A 194 -11.30 -7.43 -8.69
CA ALA A 194 -12.15 -8.13 -9.64
C ALA A 194 -11.76 -7.88 -11.12
N ASP A 195 -11.57 -6.62 -11.52
CA ASP A 195 -11.21 -6.26 -12.89
C ASP A 195 -9.87 -6.87 -13.34
N TYR A 196 -8.84 -6.78 -12.50
CA TYR A 196 -7.53 -7.35 -12.81
C TYR A 196 -7.53 -8.88 -12.74
N LYS A 197 -8.27 -9.45 -11.79
CA LYS A 197 -8.47 -10.90 -11.70
C LYS A 197 -9.08 -11.43 -13.00
N SER A 198 -10.10 -10.77 -13.56
CA SER A 198 -10.71 -11.19 -14.82
C SER A 198 -9.72 -11.15 -16.00
N LEU A 199 -8.89 -10.11 -16.08
CA LEU A 199 -7.86 -9.98 -17.13
C LEU A 199 -6.75 -11.04 -17.00
N LEU A 200 -6.44 -11.46 -15.78
CA LEU A 200 -5.38 -12.40 -15.48
C LEU A 200 -5.87 -13.84 -15.31
N ASN A 201 -7.14 -14.13 -15.57
CA ASN A 201 -7.75 -15.43 -15.31
C ASN A 201 -6.94 -16.58 -15.93
N ASP A 202 -6.49 -16.46 -17.17
CA ASP A 202 -5.69 -17.49 -17.84
C ASP A 202 -4.31 -17.69 -17.20
N SER A 203 -3.74 -16.64 -16.60
CA SER A 203 -2.44 -16.70 -15.91
C SER A 203 -2.54 -17.18 -14.47
N LEU A 204 -3.71 -17.03 -13.84
CA LEU A 204 -3.95 -17.34 -12.43
C LEU A 204 -4.72 -18.65 -12.23
N SER A 205 -5.45 -19.11 -13.25
CA SER A 205 -6.21 -20.37 -13.20
C SER A 205 -5.26 -21.56 -13.02
N GLY A 206 -5.45 -22.32 -11.94
CA GLY A 206 -4.58 -23.45 -11.59
C GLY A 206 -3.21 -23.05 -11.04
N CYS A 207 -2.97 -21.77 -10.76
CA CYS A 207 -1.75 -21.32 -10.11
C CYS A 207 -1.78 -21.67 -8.61
N GLU A 208 -0.87 -22.53 -8.17
CA GLU A 208 -0.76 -22.98 -6.75
C GLU A 208 -0.45 -21.84 -5.77
N LEU A 209 0.05 -20.71 -6.26
CA LEU A 209 0.35 -19.51 -5.46
C LEU A 209 -0.91 -18.69 -5.14
N VAL A 210 -2.04 -18.98 -5.81
CA VAL A 210 -3.33 -18.36 -5.50
C VAL A 210 -3.88 -19.03 -4.26
N THR A 211 -3.92 -18.28 -3.16
CA THR A 211 -4.36 -18.77 -1.85
C THR A 211 -5.82 -18.42 -1.55
N GLU A 212 -6.37 -17.43 -2.26
CA GLU A 212 -7.76 -17.03 -2.14
C GLU A 212 -8.28 -16.49 -3.48
N SER A 213 -9.54 -16.80 -3.81
CA SER A 213 -10.20 -16.33 -5.02
C SER A 213 -11.69 -16.15 -4.75
N THR A 214 -12.16 -14.90 -4.70
CA THR A 214 -13.56 -14.52 -4.48
C THR A 214 -14.06 -13.63 -5.61
N GLU A 215 -15.34 -13.23 -5.59
CA GLU A 215 -15.88 -12.31 -6.62
C GLU A 215 -15.16 -10.95 -6.60
N ASP A 216 -14.74 -10.47 -5.42
CA ASP A 216 -14.07 -9.18 -5.25
C ASP A 216 -12.63 -9.16 -5.76
N GLY A 217 -11.99 -10.33 -5.90
CA GLY A 217 -10.59 -10.42 -6.31
C GLY A 217 -9.93 -11.75 -5.97
N CYS A 218 -8.61 -11.78 -6.10
CA CYS A 218 -7.81 -12.94 -5.72
C CYS A 218 -6.49 -12.56 -5.05
N LEU A 219 -6.12 -13.35 -4.06
CA LEU A 219 -4.86 -13.25 -3.33
C LEU A 219 -3.85 -14.24 -3.89
N LEU A 220 -2.72 -13.72 -4.34
CA LEU A 220 -1.53 -14.48 -4.65
C LEU A 220 -0.49 -14.29 -3.55
N ARG A 221 0.05 -15.40 -3.05
CA ARG A 221 1.07 -15.42 -1.98
C ARG A 221 2.23 -16.29 -2.43
N LEU A 222 3.42 -15.69 -2.50
CA LEU A 222 4.62 -16.37 -2.99
C LEU A 222 5.23 -17.37 -2.01
N GLY A 223 4.85 -17.31 -0.73
CA GLY A 223 5.32 -18.22 0.30
C GLY A 223 4.79 -17.86 1.67
N GLU A 224 4.99 -18.74 2.64
CA GLU A 224 4.55 -18.52 4.02
C GLU A 224 5.27 -17.33 4.66
N PHE A 225 6.55 -17.16 4.36
CA PHE A 225 7.38 -16.06 4.85
C PHE A 225 7.58 -14.99 3.78
N PRO A 226 7.84 -13.73 4.19
CA PRO A 226 8.15 -12.65 3.26
C PRO A 226 9.31 -13.00 2.32
N VAL A 227 9.11 -12.76 1.02
CA VAL A 227 10.08 -13.09 -0.03
C VAL A 227 10.69 -11.80 -0.60
N TYR A 228 12.01 -11.69 -0.56
CA TYR A 228 12.74 -10.58 -1.16
C TYR A 228 12.54 -10.50 -2.68
N ASN A 229 12.54 -9.27 -3.23
CA ASN A 229 12.30 -8.97 -4.65
C ASN A 229 13.10 -9.85 -5.62
N ALA A 230 14.38 -10.09 -5.34
CA ALA A 230 15.25 -10.90 -6.21
C ALA A 230 14.79 -12.36 -6.35
N ASN A 231 14.20 -12.92 -5.29
CA ASN A 231 13.64 -14.28 -5.31
C ASN A 231 12.20 -14.28 -5.79
N ALA A 232 11.40 -13.27 -5.41
CA ALA A 232 10.03 -13.10 -5.87
C ALA A 232 9.96 -13.13 -7.41
N LYS A 233 10.89 -12.46 -8.09
CA LYS A 233 10.97 -12.45 -9.56
C LYS A 233 11.14 -13.83 -10.23
N LYS A 234 11.69 -14.82 -9.52
CA LYS A 234 11.91 -16.17 -10.05
C LYS A 234 10.65 -17.04 -10.00
N ILE A 235 9.76 -16.76 -9.07
CA ILE A 235 8.58 -17.58 -8.75
C ILE A 235 7.27 -16.93 -9.16
N TYR A 236 7.25 -15.60 -9.31
CA TYR A 236 6.05 -14.87 -9.67
C TYR A 236 5.50 -15.31 -11.03
N PRO A 237 4.17 -15.49 -11.18
CA PRO A 237 3.58 -15.93 -12.44
C PRO A 237 3.88 -14.94 -13.56
N ARG A 238 3.98 -15.47 -14.78
CA ARG A 238 4.13 -14.66 -15.97
C ARG A 238 2.77 -14.15 -16.40
N PHE A 239 2.64 -12.84 -16.49
CA PHE A 239 1.45 -12.19 -17.05
C PHE A 239 1.49 -12.17 -18.58
N PRO A 240 0.34 -11.96 -19.24
CA PRO A 240 0.27 -11.81 -20.68
C PRO A 240 1.23 -10.72 -21.19
N LYS A 241 1.84 -10.96 -22.36
CA LYS A 241 2.73 -9.97 -22.98
C LYS A 241 1.96 -8.76 -23.51
N GLU A 242 0.72 -9.00 -23.93
CA GLU A 242 -0.19 -7.95 -24.36
C GLU A 242 -0.48 -7.05 -23.16
N LYS A 243 -0.04 -5.81 -23.26
CA LYS A 243 -0.48 -4.76 -22.35
C LYS A 243 -1.85 -4.33 -22.85
N HIS A 244 -2.87 -4.48 -22.02
CA HIS A 244 -4.05 -3.66 -22.22
C HIS A 244 -3.58 -2.22 -22.00
N SER A 245 -3.98 -1.28 -22.87
CA SER A 245 -3.53 0.11 -22.66
C SER A 245 -4.07 0.55 -21.31
N SER A 246 -3.22 1.01 -20.40
CA SER A 246 -3.66 1.55 -19.10
C SER A 246 -4.68 2.68 -19.26
N LEU A 247 -4.67 3.38 -20.41
CA LEU A 247 -5.72 4.30 -20.85
C LEU A 247 -7.10 3.65 -21.02
N ALA A 248 -7.22 2.39 -21.42
CA ALA A 248 -8.49 1.64 -21.48
C ALA A 248 -9.01 1.26 -20.07
N LEU A 249 -8.13 1.01 -19.11
CA LEU A 249 -8.50 0.85 -17.69
C LEU A 249 -8.87 2.20 -17.05
N THR A 250 -8.20 3.27 -17.47
CA THR A 250 -8.55 4.63 -17.06
C THR A 250 -9.85 5.13 -17.71
N HIS A 251 -10.14 4.68 -18.93
CA HIS A 251 -11.41 4.91 -19.61
C HIS A 251 -12.54 4.04 -19.06
N LYS A 252 -12.29 2.79 -18.60
CA LYS A 252 -13.29 2.03 -17.81
C LYS A 252 -13.57 2.67 -16.44
N LEU A 253 -12.55 3.23 -15.78
CA LEU A 253 -12.71 4.06 -14.57
C LEU A 253 -13.46 5.38 -14.85
N ALA A 254 -13.42 5.89 -16.09
CA ALA A 254 -14.23 7.02 -16.54
C ALA A 254 -15.65 6.62 -16.97
N ASP A 255 -15.84 5.43 -17.55
CA ASP A 255 -17.13 4.91 -18.03
C ASP A 255 -18.07 4.52 -16.87
N MET A 256 -17.53 4.23 -15.68
CA MET A 256 -18.32 4.14 -14.44
C MET A 256 -19.02 5.46 -14.06
N ARG A 257 -18.69 6.61 -14.68
CA ARG A 257 -19.46 7.86 -14.55
C ARG A 257 -20.74 7.89 -15.38
N SER A 258 -20.94 6.95 -16.31
CA SER A 258 -22.14 6.91 -17.16
C SER A 258 -23.30 6.09 -16.60
N LEU A 259 -23.09 5.37 -15.50
CA LEU A 259 -24.10 4.50 -14.86
C LEU A 259 -24.63 5.02 -13.51
N SER A 260 -24.33 6.27 -13.15
CA SER A 260 -24.84 6.91 -11.93
C SER A 260 -25.38 8.33 -12.18
N ASN A 261 -25.98 8.55 -13.35
CA ASN A 261 -26.98 9.63 -13.56
C ASN A 261 -28.38 9.04 -13.42
#